data_AF-R9MNB9-F1
#
_entry.id   AF-R9MNB9-F1
#
_cell.length_a   1.000
_cell.length_b   1.000
_cell.length_c   1.000
_cell.angle_alpha   90.00
_cell.angle_beta   90.00
_cell.angle_gamma   90.00
#
_symmetry.space_group_name_H-M   'P 1'
#
loop_
_entity.id
_entity.type
_entity.pdbx_description
1 polymer ?
#
loop_
_entity_poly.entity_id
_entity_poly.type
_entity_poly.pdbx_seq_one_letter_code
_entity_poly.pdbx_strand_id
1 'polypeptide(L)'
;MYEVVSGLLEVFSAMFQGYCLQYFFGSFLEGRIRNRRISVLAVTALYGALRLGAGFFLPKGYTSFWVFVRLAVILCIISVTALAFYRALGKMALFLIVTFMAVGEMSFFLAHMLFELGNHLFRLWDWCLGNGYISSLEFYNCIASITLMGNQILFYAIGAAVLYFTLRRVVQDYREKEYAVHRTELLFILTPGLAGLMVCTLLRITIDTAENGAPETLYDRYPSLMVIMPVILLLLLFSVMFGLKLFQDMICWNREKSSRIILEKQVSSLQEHMGEMERVYSGIRGMRHDMKNTISLIMHPIMNGRPPSLRMCWPG
;
A
#
# COMPACT_ATOMS: atom_id res chain seq x y z
N MET A 1 -9.73 38.57 6.99
CA MET A 1 -9.71 37.47 7.97
C MET A 1 -9.90 36.12 7.29
N TYR A 2 -11.01 35.89 6.58
CA TYR A 2 -11.32 34.62 5.91
C TYR A 2 -10.23 34.16 4.89
N GLU A 3 -9.79 35.04 3.99
CA GLU A 3 -8.74 34.70 3.00
C GLU A 3 -7.39 34.34 3.65
N VAL A 4 -7.00 35.06 4.71
CA VAL A 4 -5.75 34.81 5.45
C VAL A 4 -5.83 33.47 6.18
N VAL A 5 -6.98 33.15 6.79
CA VAL A 5 -7.21 31.87 7.47
C VAL A 5 -7.24 30.72 6.48
N SER A 6 -7.87 30.90 5.31
CA SER A 6 -7.89 29.93 4.22
C SER A 6 -6.47 29.62 3.72
N GLY A 7 -5.68 30.66 3.43
CA GLY A 7 -4.30 30.50 2.98
C GLY A 7 -3.41 29.82 4.02
N LEU A 8 -3.55 30.18 5.30
CA LEU A 8 -2.84 29.51 6.39
C LEU A 8 -3.22 28.01 6.51
N LEU A 9 -4.49 27.68 6.35
CA LEU A 9 -4.96 26.28 6.36
C LEU A 9 -4.46 25.49 5.16
N GLU A 10 -4.38 26.11 3.98
CA GLU A 10 -3.81 25.48 2.80
C GLU A 10 -2.32 25.18 2.98
N VAL A 11 -1.55 26.13 3.54
CA VAL A 11 -0.14 25.93 3.89
C VAL A 11 0.01 24.80 4.93
N PHE A 12 -0.81 24.82 5.97
CA PHE A 12 -0.78 23.77 7.00
C PHE A 12 -1.14 22.39 6.42
N SER A 13 -2.13 22.32 5.53
CA SER A 13 -2.53 21.09 4.84
C SER A 13 -1.42 20.56 3.94
N ALA A 14 -0.75 21.42 3.17
CA ALA A 14 0.37 21.04 2.33
C ALA A 14 1.56 20.52 3.15
N MET A 15 1.87 21.17 4.29
CA MET A 15 2.88 20.69 5.24
C MET A 15 2.47 19.34 5.86
N PHE A 16 1.21 19.18 6.27
CA PHE A 16 0.72 17.93 6.82
C PHE A 16 0.81 16.78 5.81
N GLN A 17 0.47 17.02 4.55
CA GLN A 17 0.64 16.04 3.47
C GLN A 17 2.10 15.67 3.24
N GLY A 18 3.04 16.63 3.33
CA GLY A 18 4.48 16.36 3.29
C GLY A 18 4.95 15.47 4.44
N TYR A 19 4.43 15.70 5.65
CA TYR A 19 4.68 14.84 6.80
C TYR A 19 4.11 13.41 6.59
N CYS A 20 2.88 13.29 6.09
CA CYS A 20 2.27 12.01 5.74
C CYS A 20 3.08 11.26 4.67
N LEU A 21 3.57 11.97 3.66
CA LEU A 21 4.41 11.41 2.61
C LEU A 21 5.69 10.82 3.19
N GLN A 22 6.39 11.57 4.06
CA GLN A 22 7.60 11.10 4.72
C GLN A 22 7.33 9.91 5.64
N TYR A 23 6.24 9.94 6.42
CA TYR A 23 5.86 8.84 7.30
C TYR A 23 5.61 7.56 6.51
N PHE A 24 4.91 7.69 5.39
CA PHE A 24 4.63 6.60 4.48
C PHE A 24 5.93 6.09 3.86
N PHE A 25 6.66 6.94 3.14
CA PHE A 25 7.88 6.54 2.41
C PHE A 25 8.99 6.06 3.33
N GLY A 26 9.20 6.71 4.48
CA GLY A 26 10.18 6.28 5.48
C GLY A 26 9.85 4.96 6.17
N SER A 27 8.62 4.46 6.06
CA SER A 27 8.27 3.11 6.52
C SER A 27 8.71 2.04 5.52
N PHE A 28 8.73 2.34 4.21
CA PHE A 28 8.97 1.35 3.16
C PHE A 28 10.35 1.43 2.51
N LEU A 29 10.92 2.64 2.42
CA LEU A 29 12.15 2.91 1.68
C LEU A 29 13.25 3.35 2.64
N GLU A 30 14.47 2.89 2.36
CA GLU A 30 15.64 3.33 3.11
C GLU A 30 16.00 4.77 2.69
N GLY A 31 16.01 5.66 3.68
CA GLY A 31 16.29 7.08 3.49
C GLY A 31 17.75 7.33 3.15
N ARG A 32 18.01 8.23 2.20
CA ARG A 32 19.38 8.66 1.82
C ARG A 32 20.07 9.44 2.95
N ILE A 33 19.29 10.09 3.82
CA ILE A 33 19.80 10.92 4.92
C ILE A 33 19.78 10.12 6.23
N ARG A 34 20.95 9.97 6.86
CA ARG A 34 21.15 9.19 8.10
C ARG A 34 20.36 9.70 9.31
N ASN A 35 20.05 11.00 9.36
CA ASN A 35 19.36 11.61 10.49
C ASN A 35 17.84 11.74 10.23
N ARG A 36 17.04 10.94 10.94
CA ARG A 36 15.59 10.78 10.71
C ARG A 36 14.82 12.10 10.86
N ARG A 37 15.15 12.94 11.84
CA ARG A 37 14.43 14.22 12.06
C ARG A 37 14.71 15.26 10.99
N ILE A 38 15.96 15.36 10.53
CA ILE A 38 16.36 16.29 9.47
C ILE A 38 15.76 15.87 8.13
N SER A 39 15.75 14.56 7.85
CA SER A 39 15.08 14.00 6.68
C SER A 39 13.58 14.34 6.67
N VAL A 40 12.91 14.24 7.82
CA VAL A 40 11.48 14.59 7.93
C VAL A 40 11.22 16.05 7.64
N LEU A 41 11.99 16.95 8.24
CA LEU A 41 11.83 18.39 8.01
C LEU A 41 12.14 18.77 6.56
N ALA A 42 13.21 18.19 5.98
CA ALA A 42 13.61 18.49 4.61
C ALA A 42 12.59 18.01 3.57
N VAL A 43 12.04 16.80 3.72
CA VAL A 43 11.00 16.27 2.82
C VAL A 43 9.71 17.06 2.94
N THR A 44 9.30 17.38 4.16
CA THR A 44 8.07 18.15 4.41
C THR A 44 8.19 19.55 3.80
N ALA A 45 9.32 20.22 4.03
CA ALA A 45 9.60 21.54 3.48
C ALA A 45 9.67 21.52 1.95
N LEU A 46 10.40 20.57 1.35
CA LEU A 46 10.51 20.49 -0.11
C LEU A 46 9.16 20.19 -0.76
N TYR A 47 8.44 19.19 -0.26
CA TYR A 47 7.15 18.80 -0.81
C TYR A 47 6.14 19.95 -0.71
N GLY A 48 6.04 20.62 0.44
CA GLY A 48 5.11 21.72 0.58
C GLY A 48 5.52 22.96 -0.22
N ALA A 49 6.81 23.28 -0.33
CA ALA A 49 7.27 24.37 -1.19
C ALA A 49 6.94 24.11 -2.66
N LEU A 50 7.19 22.89 -3.15
CA LEU A 50 6.84 22.48 -4.52
C LEU A 50 5.33 22.48 -4.74
N ARG A 51 4.55 22.01 -3.76
CA ARG A 51 3.09 21.95 -3.86
C ARG A 51 2.44 23.33 -3.82
N LEU A 52 2.90 24.22 -2.95
CA LEU A 52 2.45 25.61 -2.90
C LEU A 52 2.87 26.38 -4.15
N GLY A 53 4.10 26.18 -4.63
CA GLY A 53 4.58 26.75 -5.89
C GLY A 53 3.75 26.29 -7.09
N ALA A 54 3.41 25.01 -7.18
CA ALA A 54 2.52 24.49 -8.22
C ALA A 54 1.11 25.07 -8.15
N GLY A 55 0.58 25.31 -6.94
CA GLY A 55 -0.71 25.97 -6.73
C GLY A 55 -0.75 27.41 -7.25
N PHE A 56 0.38 28.11 -7.24
CA PHE A 56 0.51 29.47 -7.77
C PHE A 56 0.69 29.50 -9.30
N PHE A 57 1.42 28.52 -9.86
CA PHE A 57 1.74 28.46 -11.28
C PHE A 57 0.66 27.83 -12.16
N LEU A 58 -0.18 26.94 -11.62
CA LEU A 58 -1.25 26.31 -12.39
C LEU A 58 -2.44 27.27 -12.49
N PRO A 59 -2.72 27.86 -13.67
CA PRO A 59 -3.94 28.65 -13.84
C PRO A 59 -5.15 27.76 -13.58
N LYS A 60 -6.20 28.33 -12.95
CA LYS A 60 -7.52 27.70 -12.79
C LYS A 60 -8.27 27.61 -14.14
N GLY A 61 -7.56 27.24 -15.21
CA GLY A 61 -8.07 27.19 -16.57
C GLY A 61 -9.04 26.02 -16.75
N TYR A 62 -10.26 26.36 -17.16
CA TYR A 62 -11.45 25.51 -17.20
C TYR A 62 -11.53 24.61 -18.44
N THR A 63 -10.55 23.73 -18.62
CA THR A 63 -10.67 22.67 -19.63
C THR A 63 -10.15 21.35 -19.08
N SER A 64 -10.73 20.23 -19.52
CA SER A 64 -10.37 18.88 -19.08
C SER A 64 -8.87 18.58 -19.17
N PHE A 65 -8.14 19.26 -20.06
CA PHE A 65 -6.68 19.15 -20.17
C PHE A 65 -5.94 19.61 -18.91
N TRP A 66 -6.36 20.70 -18.27
CA TRP A 66 -5.72 21.23 -17.06
C TRP A 66 -5.85 20.28 -15.86
N VAL A 67 -6.91 19.48 -15.80
CA VAL A 67 -7.06 18.43 -14.78
C VAL A 67 -5.93 17.39 -14.91
N PHE A 68 -5.65 16.93 -16.12
CA PHE A 68 -4.55 15.98 -16.36
C PHE A 68 -3.18 16.62 -16.09
N VAL A 69 -2.98 17.88 -16.47
CA VAL A 69 -1.74 18.61 -16.16
C VAL A 69 -1.54 18.71 -14.65
N ARG A 70 -2.59 19.04 -13.88
CA ARG A 70 -2.52 19.12 -12.42
C ARG A 70 -2.16 17.78 -11.79
N LEU A 71 -2.79 16.68 -12.22
CA LEU A 71 -2.45 15.32 -11.76
C LEU A 71 -1.01 14.98 -12.12
N ALA A 72 -0.56 15.28 -13.34
CA ALA A 72 0.82 15.04 -13.77
C ALA A 72 1.84 15.84 -12.93
N VAL A 73 1.53 17.09 -12.57
CA VAL A 73 2.37 17.91 -11.69
C VAL A 73 2.45 17.30 -10.29
N ILE A 74 1.31 16.88 -9.70
CA ILE A 74 1.31 16.22 -8.38
C ILE A 74 2.14 14.94 -8.41
N LEU A 75 1.98 14.11 -9.45
CA LEU A 75 2.77 12.90 -9.64
C LEU A 75 4.27 13.22 -9.75
N CYS A 76 4.62 14.26 -10.51
CA CYS A 76 6.00 14.73 -10.66
C CYS A 76 6.59 15.18 -9.32
N ILE A 77 5.86 15.97 -8.53
CA ILE A 77 6.31 16.45 -7.21
C ILE A 77 6.58 15.26 -6.28
N ILE A 78 5.67 14.28 -6.21
CA ILE A 78 5.85 13.08 -5.37
C ILE A 78 7.06 12.27 -5.87
N SER A 79 7.22 12.12 -7.18
CA SER A 79 8.34 11.40 -7.80
C SER A 79 9.70 12.06 -7.52
N VAL A 80 9.81 13.38 -7.70
CA VAL A 80 11.02 14.15 -7.40
C VAL A 80 11.38 14.05 -5.92
N THR A 81 10.38 14.15 -5.04
CA THR A 81 10.58 13.98 -3.59
C THR A 81 11.08 12.57 -3.26
N ALA A 82 10.53 11.54 -3.92
CA ALA A 82 10.99 10.16 -3.78
C ALA A 82 12.45 10.00 -4.21
N LEU A 83 12.81 10.52 -5.39
CA LEU A 83 14.14 10.46 -6.01
C LEU A 83 15.21 11.19 -5.20
N ALA A 84 14.86 12.34 -4.63
CA ALA A 84 15.78 13.18 -3.87
C ALA A 84 16.17 12.52 -2.53
N PHE A 85 15.19 11.95 -1.82
CA PHE A 85 15.37 11.54 -0.42
C PHE A 85 15.48 10.03 -0.19
N TYR A 86 15.13 9.19 -1.17
CA TYR A 86 15.15 7.73 -1.02
C TYR A 86 16.10 7.09 -2.02
N ARG A 87 16.86 6.09 -1.57
CA ARG A 87 17.92 5.46 -2.36
C ARG A 87 17.41 4.32 -3.25
N ALA A 88 16.27 3.72 -2.91
CA ALA A 88 15.71 2.57 -3.59
C ALA A 88 14.61 2.97 -4.60
N LEU A 89 15.00 3.16 -5.85
CA LEU A 89 14.09 3.36 -6.98
C LEU A 89 13.73 2.01 -7.59
N GLY A 90 12.91 1.25 -6.86
CA GLY A 90 12.37 -0.03 -7.32
C GLY A 90 10.91 0.07 -7.75
N LYS A 91 10.35 -1.06 -8.18
CA LYS A 91 8.91 -1.19 -8.46
C LYS A 91 8.04 -0.84 -7.25
N MET A 92 8.56 -1.08 -6.03
CA MET A 92 7.93 -0.69 -4.78
C MET A 92 7.76 0.82 -4.63
N ALA A 93 8.74 1.62 -5.07
CA ALA A 93 8.62 3.08 -5.04
C ALA A 93 7.51 3.56 -5.97
N LEU A 94 7.38 2.96 -7.16
CA LEU A 94 6.28 3.27 -8.09
C LEU A 94 4.91 2.99 -7.46
N PHE A 95 4.75 1.83 -6.81
CA PHE A 95 3.53 1.50 -6.09
C PHE A 95 3.22 2.50 -4.97
N LEU A 96 4.24 2.91 -4.22
CA LEU A 96 4.10 3.85 -3.11
C LEU A 96 3.68 5.24 -3.60
N ILE A 97 4.28 5.71 -4.69
CA ILE A 97 3.94 6.99 -5.34
C ILE A 97 2.47 6.99 -5.77
N VAL A 98 2.05 5.96 -6.52
CA VAL A 98 0.68 5.89 -7.04
C VAL A 98 -0.33 5.72 -5.91
N THR A 99 -0.04 4.90 -4.90
CA THR A 99 -0.94 4.70 -3.76
C THR A 99 -1.10 5.99 -2.95
N PHE A 100 -0.01 6.70 -2.68
CA PHE A 100 -0.07 7.98 -1.98
C PHE A 100 -0.85 9.03 -2.79
N MET A 101 -0.64 9.09 -4.11
CA MET A 101 -1.37 9.97 -5.00
C MET A 101 -2.88 9.65 -5.01
N ALA A 102 -3.24 8.37 -5.15
CA ALA A 102 -4.61 7.90 -5.14
C ALA A 102 -5.30 8.26 -3.81
N VAL A 103 -4.73 7.82 -2.68
CA VAL A 103 -5.30 8.09 -1.36
C VAL A 103 -5.37 9.60 -1.07
N GLY A 104 -4.38 10.37 -1.53
CA GLY A 104 -4.37 11.83 -1.43
C GLY A 104 -5.53 12.51 -2.14
N GLU A 105 -5.76 12.18 -3.42
CA GLU A 105 -6.90 12.71 -4.18
C GLU A 105 -8.23 12.23 -3.60
N MET A 106 -8.35 10.94 -3.28
CA MET A 106 -9.57 10.36 -2.70
C MET A 106 -9.95 11.05 -1.38
N SER A 107 -8.97 11.34 -0.53
CA SER A 107 -9.19 12.03 0.75
C SER A 107 -9.61 13.49 0.55
N PHE A 108 -9.04 14.18 -0.43
CA PHE A 108 -9.42 15.56 -0.77
C PHE A 108 -10.86 15.63 -1.30
N PHE A 109 -11.22 14.75 -2.24
CA PHE A 109 -12.58 14.68 -2.77
C PHE A 109 -13.59 14.27 -1.70
N LEU A 110 -13.25 13.29 -0.87
CA LEU A 110 -14.13 12.87 0.21
C LEU A 110 -14.38 14.01 1.21
N ALA A 111 -13.35 14.77 1.58
CA ALA A 111 -13.51 15.95 2.41
C ALA A 111 -14.42 17.00 1.74
N HIS A 112 -14.27 17.21 0.43
CA HIS A 112 -15.07 18.20 -0.30
C HIS A 112 -16.55 17.83 -0.33
N MET A 113 -16.84 16.56 -0.64
CA MET A 113 -18.20 16.02 -0.62
C MET A 113 -18.84 16.10 0.78
N LEU A 114 -18.07 15.81 1.84
CA LEU A 114 -18.56 15.90 3.21
C LEU A 114 -18.81 17.35 3.65
N PHE A 115 -17.97 18.29 3.22
CA PHE A 115 -18.16 19.70 3.49
C PHE A 115 -19.41 20.25 2.81
N GLU A 116 -19.64 19.88 1.54
CA GLU A 116 -20.84 20.26 0.81
C GLU A 116 -22.11 19.69 1.47
N LEU A 117 -22.06 18.42 1.89
CA LEU A 117 -23.15 17.78 2.65
C LEU A 117 -23.42 18.51 3.98
N GLY A 118 -22.35 18.89 4.69
CA GLY A 118 -22.43 19.69 5.90
C GLY A 118 -23.08 21.05 5.69
N ASN A 119 -22.77 21.73 4.57
CA ASN A 119 -23.39 23.02 4.24
C ASN A 119 -24.88 22.90 3.95
N HIS A 120 -25.32 21.84 3.25
CA HIS A 120 -26.75 21.60 3.04
C HIS A 120 -27.50 21.32 4.34
N LEU A 121 -26.91 20.54 5.24
CA LEU A 121 -27.46 20.33 6.60
C LEU A 121 -27.52 21.65 7.39
N PHE A 122 -26.50 22.51 7.24
CA PHE A 122 -26.49 23.82 7.87
C PHE A 122 -27.58 24.74 7.33
N ARG A 123 -27.86 24.74 6.01
CA ARG A 123 -28.99 25.48 5.42
C ARG A 123 -30.35 24.98 5.91
N LEU A 124 -30.51 23.68 6.11
CA LEU A 124 -31.72 23.10 6.70
C LEU A 124 -31.88 23.51 8.17
N TRP A 125 -30.77 23.52 8.91
CA TRP A 125 -30.74 24.02 10.28
C TRP A 125 -31.11 25.52 10.33
N ASP A 126 -30.53 26.32 9.45
CA ASP A 126 -30.78 27.76 9.34
C ASP A 126 -32.24 28.07 8.97
N TRP A 127 -32.82 27.34 8.02
CA TRP A 127 -34.25 27.40 7.69
C TRP A 127 -35.13 27.02 8.89
N CYS A 128 -34.73 25.99 9.66
CA CYS A 128 -35.44 25.58 10.86
C CYS A 128 -35.36 26.63 11.98
N LEU A 129 -34.25 27.35 12.10
CA LEU A 129 -34.06 28.45 13.06
C LEU A 129 -34.80 29.73 12.64
N GLY A 130 -34.86 30.01 11.33
CA GLY A 130 -35.59 31.13 10.75
C GLY A 130 -37.10 31.08 10.99
N ASN A 131 -37.63 29.88 11.24
CA ASN A 131 -39.04 29.66 11.60
C ASN A 131 -39.39 29.96 13.07
N GLY A 132 -38.49 30.55 13.87
CA GLY A 132 -38.97 31.36 15.00
C GLY A 132 -38.16 31.52 16.28
N TYR A 133 -36.82 31.72 16.31
CA TYR A 133 -36.17 31.93 17.65
C TYR A 133 -34.99 32.90 17.82
N ILE A 134 -34.59 33.77 16.88
CA ILE A 134 -33.46 34.72 17.15
C ILE A 134 -33.70 36.13 16.58
N SER A 135 -33.88 37.12 17.46
CA SER A 135 -34.26 38.51 17.16
C SER A 135 -33.09 39.52 17.08
N SER A 136 -31.86 39.12 16.73
CA SER A 136 -30.80 40.10 16.46
C SER A 136 -29.89 39.73 15.29
N LEU A 137 -29.88 40.62 14.29
CA LEU A 137 -29.14 40.50 13.03
C LEU A 137 -27.62 40.37 13.25
N GLU A 138 -27.08 41.05 14.27
CA GLU A 138 -25.65 41.02 14.59
C GLU A 138 -25.20 39.70 15.21
N PHE A 139 -26.04 39.09 16.06
CA PHE A 139 -25.73 37.80 16.69
C PHE A 139 -25.83 36.67 15.66
N TYR A 140 -26.76 36.77 14.71
CA TYR A 140 -26.86 35.88 13.56
C TYR A 140 -25.61 35.94 12.68
N ASN A 141 -25.17 37.14 12.27
CA ASN A 141 -23.97 37.30 11.44
C ASN A 141 -22.69 36.82 12.15
N CYS A 142 -22.60 37.02 13.47
CA CYS A 142 -21.50 36.51 14.28
C CYS A 142 -21.47 34.98 14.32
N ILE A 143 -22.61 34.34 14.62
CA ILE A 143 -22.74 32.87 14.64
C ILE A 143 -22.47 32.29 13.25
N ALA A 144 -23.05 32.86 12.19
CA ALA A 144 -22.84 32.40 10.82
C ALA A 144 -21.36 32.47 10.41
N SER A 145 -20.67 33.56 10.77
CA SER A 145 -19.23 33.72 10.49
C SER A 145 -18.38 32.70 11.25
N ILE A 146 -18.70 32.46 12.53
CA ILE A 146 -18.03 31.43 13.35
C ILE A 146 -18.27 30.03 12.76
N THR A 147 -19.48 29.72 12.32
CA THR A 147 -19.79 28.42 11.71
C THR A 147 -19.11 28.23 10.36
N LEU A 148 -19.04 29.27 9.52
CA LEU A 148 -18.30 29.22 8.24
C LEU A 148 -16.80 28.94 8.47
N MET A 149 -16.18 29.65 9.43
CA MET A 149 -14.78 29.40 9.80
C MET A 149 -14.58 28.00 10.40
N GLY A 150 -15.49 27.57 11.28
CA GLY A 150 -15.48 26.25 11.88
C GLY A 150 -15.60 25.12 10.85
N ASN A 151 -16.51 25.27 9.87
CA ASN A 151 -16.71 24.27 8.83
C ASN A 151 -15.49 24.18 7.88
N GLN A 152 -14.82 25.30 7.61
CA GLN A 152 -13.59 25.28 6.82
C GLN A 152 -12.45 24.56 7.56
N ILE A 153 -12.27 24.83 8.85
CA ILE A 153 -11.30 24.07 9.67
C ILE A 153 -11.65 22.58 9.66
N LEU A 154 -12.93 22.25 9.80
CA LEU A 154 -13.43 20.87 9.77
C LEU A 154 -13.13 20.17 8.43
N PHE A 155 -13.29 20.86 7.30
CA PHE A 155 -12.97 20.32 5.97
C PHE A 155 -11.50 19.85 5.87
N TYR A 156 -10.55 20.73 6.21
CA TYR A 156 -9.13 20.37 6.16
C TYR A 156 -8.77 19.31 7.21
N ALA A 157 -9.41 19.35 8.39
CA ALA A 157 -9.21 18.36 9.44
C ALA A 157 -9.71 16.96 9.03
N ILE A 158 -10.89 16.86 8.41
CA ILE A 158 -11.45 15.60 7.88
C ILE A 158 -10.53 15.03 6.79
N GLY A 159 -10.13 15.87 5.82
CA GLY A 159 -9.24 15.43 4.75
C GLY A 159 -7.89 14.92 5.27
N ALA A 160 -7.30 15.63 6.24
CA ALA A 160 -6.08 15.21 6.92
C ALA A 160 -6.27 13.91 7.72
N ALA A 161 -7.37 13.77 8.45
CA ALA A 161 -7.67 12.58 9.25
C ALA A 161 -7.87 11.33 8.38
N VAL A 162 -8.63 11.44 7.28
CA VAL A 162 -8.84 10.34 6.33
C VAL A 162 -7.52 9.92 5.70
N LEU A 163 -6.71 10.88 5.23
CA LEU A 163 -5.39 10.61 4.65
C LEU A 163 -4.47 9.92 5.65
N TYR A 164 -4.35 10.44 6.87
CA TYR A 164 -3.49 9.86 7.89
C TYR A 164 -3.95 8.46 8.30
N PHE A 165 -5.26 8.25 8.47
CA PHE A 165 -5.82 6.98 8.91
C PHE A 165 -5.62 5.87 7.86
N THR A 166 -5.91 6.20 6.59
CA THR A 166 -5.72 5.28 5.47
C THR A 166 -4.24 4.90 5.31
N LEU A 167 -3.32 5.87 5.31
CA LEU A 167 -1.88 5.60 5.23
C LEU A 167 -1.38 4.80 6.43
N ARG A 168 -1.85 5.12 7.64
CA ARG A 168 -1.49 4.37 8.86
C ARG A 168 -1.96 2.92 8.79
N ARG A 169 -3.18 2.66 8.32
CA ARG A 169 -3.69 1.30 8.10
C ARG A 169 -2.83 0.55 7.08
N VAL A 170 -2.53 1.17 5.94
CA VAL A 170 -1.65 0.57 4.91
C VAL A 170 -0.28 0.21 5.49
N VAL A 171 0.32 1.08 6.30
CA VAL A 171 1.61 0.82 6.96
C VAL A 171 1.52 -0.31 7.98
N GLN A 172 0.42 -0.40 8.74
CA GLN A 172 0.21 -1.45 9.73
C GLN A 172 -0.03 -2.82 9.09
N ASP A 173 -0.79 -2.84 8.00
CA ASP A 173 -1.08 -4.06 7.25
C ASP A 173 0.17 -4.56 6.53
N TYR A 174 1.19 -3.71 6.27
CA TYR A 174 2.42 -4.08 5.58
C TYR A 174 3.56 -4.54 6.51
N ARG A 175 3.37 -5.67 7.21
CA ARG A 175 4.31 -6.17 8.24
C ARG A 175 5.54 -6.91 7.69
N GLU A 176 5.48 -7.56 6.53
CA GLU A 176 6.64 -8.22 5.91
C GLU A 176 7.24 -7.35 4.79
N LYS A 177 8.35 -6.66 5.07
CA LYS A 177 8.98 -5.67 4.17
C LYS A 177 10.09 -6.25 3.26
N GLU A 178 10.41 -7.54 3.39
CA GLU A 178 11.56 -8.17 2.71
C GLU A 178 11.18 -9.04 1.50
N TYR A 179 9.93 -9.00 1.02
CA TYR A 179 9.54 -9.78 -0.15
C TYR A 179 9.75 -9.02 -1.47
N ALA A 180 10.50 -9.61 -2.40
CA ALA A 180 10.68 -9.08 -3.75
C ALA A 180 9.38 -9.26 -4.56
N VAL A 181 8.47 -8.30 -4.46
CA VAL A 181 7.16 -8.34 -5.12
C VAL A 181 7.32 -8.50 -6.65
N HIS A 182 6.61 -9.50 -7.19
CA HIS A 182 6.62 -9.81 -8.61
C HIS A 182 5.81 -8.76 -9.41
N ARG A 183 5.99 -8.67 -10.75
CA ARG A 183 5.39 -7.58 -11.55
C ARG A 183 3.86 -7.64 -11.63
N THR A 184 3.29 -8.84 -11.74
CA THR A 184 1.83 -9.05 -11.85
C THR A 184 1.14 -8.84 -10.50
N GLU A 185 1.78 -9.25 -9.41
CA GLU A 185 1.36 -9.02 -8.03
C GLU A 185 1.21 -7.53 -7.71
N LEU A 186 2.20 -6.73 -8.13
CA LEU A 186 2.14 -5.28 -7.94
C LEU A 186 0.96 -4.64 -8.67
N LEU A 187 0.67 -5.06 -9.90
CA LEU A 187 -0.43 -4.55 -10.70
C LEU A 187 -1.79 -4.83 -10.05
N PHE A 188 -1.96 -5.99 -9.42
CA PHE A 188 -3.19 -6.33 -8.72
C PHE A 188 -3.50 -5.36 -7.56
N ILE A 189 -2.48 -5.03 -6.75
CA ILE A 189 -2.62 -4.08 -5.64
C ILE A 189 -2.79 -2.64 -6.15
N LEU A 190 -2.15 -2.32 -7.29
CA LEU A 190 -2.21 -0.99 -7.91
C LEU A 190 -3.58 -0.71 -8.56
N THR A 191 -4.26 -1.75 -9.04
CA THR A 191 -5.54 -1.67 -9.77
C THR A 191 -6.62 -0.87 -9.01
N PRO A 192 -6.96 -1.16 -7.74
CA PRO A 192 -7.95 -0.37 -7.00
C PRO A 192 -7.53 1.09 -6.79
N GLY A 193 -6.23 1.37 -6.64
CA GLY A 193 -5.70 2.73 -6.55
C GLY A 193 -5.83 3.52 -7.85
N LEU A 194 -5.52 2.88 -8.99
CA LEU A 194 -5.71 3.46 -10.32
C LEU A 194 -7.19 3.67 -10.64
N ALA A 195 -8.05 2.70 -10.33
CA ALA A 195 -9.50 2.85 -10.47
C ALA A 195 -10.01 4.03 -9.64
N GLY A 196 -9.53 4.18 -8.40
CA GLY A 196 -9.81 5.34 -7.55
C GLY A 196 -9.40 6.67 -8.18
N LEU A 197 -8.19 6.76 -8.72
CA LEU A 197 -7.73 7.96 -9.44
C LEU A 197 -8.59 8.29 -10.66
N MET A 198 -9.00 7.29 -11.43
CA MET A 198 -9.88 7.50 -12.58
C MET A 198 -11.24 8.03 -12.15
N VAL A 199 -11.83 7.45 -11.10
CA VAL A 199 -13.10 7.92 -10.53
C VAL A 199 -12.96 9.35 -9.97
N CYS A 200 -11.87 9.66 -9.26
CA CYS A 200 -11.56 11.02 -8.82
C CYS A 200 -11.42 12.01 -9.99
N THR A 201 -10.80 11.57 -11.09
CA THR A 201 -10.64 12.42 -12.28
C THR A 201 -12.00 12.71 -12.92
N LEU A 202 -12.87 11.69 -13.03
CA LEU A 202 -14.23 11.86 -13.50
C LEU A 202 -15.01 12.83 -12.60
N LEU A 203 -14.95 12.64 -11.28
CA LEU A 203 -15.57 13.55 -10.29
C LEU A 203 -15.08 14.99 -10.45
N ARG A 204 -13.77 15.18 -10.63
CA ARG A 204 -13.17 16.50 -10.84
C ARG A 204 -13.73 17.19 -12.08
N ILE A 205 -13.81 16.46 -13.20
CA ILE A 205 -14.38 16.97 -14.45
C ILE A 205 -15.87 17.31 -14.26
N THR A 206 -16.62 16.47 -13.54
CA THR A 206 -18.04 16.71 -13.28
C THR A 206 -18.26 17.98 -12.44
N ILE A 207 -17.49 18.17 -11.36
CA ILE A 207 -17.57 19.37 -10.53
C ILE A 207 -17.17 20.62 -11.32
N ASP A 208 -16.06 20.55 -12.08
CA ASP A 208 -15.59 21.67 -12.90
C ASP A 208 -16.58 22.02 -14.03
N THR A 209 -17.23 21.02 -14.63
CA THR A 209 -18.27 21.24 -15.65
C THR A 209 -19.52 21.88 -15.05
N ALA A 210 -19.87 21.53 -13.81
CA ALA A 210 -21.02 22.14 -13.11
C ALA A 210 -20.79 23.63 -12.81
N GLU A 211 -19.56 24.05 -12.54
CA GLU A 211 -19.21 25.44 -12.21
C GLU A 211 -19.21 26.38 -13.44
N ASN A 212 -19.12 25.84 -14.67
CA ASN A 212 -18.91 26.61 -15.91
C ASN A 212 -20.15 26.82 -16.81
N GLY A 213 -21.37 26.58 -16.32
CA GLY A 213 -22.56 27.23 -16.89
C GLY A 213 -23.56 26.37 -17.68
N ALA A 214 -23.51 25.04 -17.65
CA ALA A 214 -24.68 24.16 -17.83
C ALA A 214 -24.30 22.68 -17.69
N PRO A 215 -25.05 21.84 -16.94
CA PRO A 215 -26.36 22.10 -16.39
C PRO A 215 -26.37 22.08 -14.84
N GLU A 216 -27.00 23.08 -14.24
CA GLU A 216 -27.53 23.09 -12.87
C GLU A 216 -28.61 21.99 -12.63
N THR A 217 -28.57 20.86 -13.36
CA THR A 217 -29.68 19.89 -13.40
C THR A 217 -29.28 18.45 -13.11
N LEU A 218 -28.11 18.17 -12.50
CA LEU A 218 -27.73 16.79 -12.14
C LEU A 218 -27.60 16.59 -10.63
N TYR A 219 -26.92 17.48 -9.90
CA TYR A 219 -26.91 17.46 -8.43
C TYR A 219 -28.25 17.92 -7.84
N ASP A 220 -28.84 19.00 -8.37
CA ASP A 220 -30.18 19.46 -7.98
C ASP A 220 -31.29 18.49 -8.38
N ARG A 221 -31.08 17.69 -9.43
CA ARG A 221 -32.06 16.70 -9.91
C ARG A 221 -31.96 15.36 -9.17
N TYR A 222 -30.77 15.02 -8.66
CA TYR A 222 -30.52 13.78 -7.94
C TYR A 222 -29.78 14.06 -6.63
N PRO A 223 -30.50 14.47 -5.56
CA PRO A 223 -29.90 14.59 -4.23
C PRO A 223 -29.30 13.27 -3.73
N SER A 224 -29.69 12.13 -4.32
CA SER A 224 -29.06 10.83 -4.08
C SER A 224 -27.61 10.76 -4.54
N LEU A 225 -27.20 11.45 -5.62
CA LEU A 225 -25.81 11.46 -6.10
C LEU A 225 -24.85 12.03 -5.06
N MET A 226 -25.31 13.03 -4.30
CA MET A 226 -24.55 13.64 -3.21
C MET A 226 -24.14 12.64 -2.12
N VAL A 227 -24.98 11.62 -1.87
CA VAL A 227 -24.70 10.55 -0.89
C VAL A 227 -23.98 9.38 -1.55
N ILE A 228 -24.31 9.04 -2.79
CA ILE A 228 -23.72 7.91 -3.51
C ILE A 228 -22.23 8.15 -3.78
N MET A 229 -21.83 9.36 -4.18
CA MET A 229 -20.43 9.68 -4.48
C MET A 229 -19.46 9.49 -3.30
N PRO A 230 -19.70 10.03 -2.08
CA PRO A 230 -18.84 9.76 -0.93
C PRO A 230 -18.85 8.28 -0.53
N VAL A 231 -19.96 7.56 -0.71
CA VAL A 231 -20.02 6.11 -0.48
C VAL A 231 -19.11 5.35 -1.45
N ILE A 232 -19.11 5.71 -2.75
CA ILE A 232 -18.19 5.12 -3.74
C ILE A 232 -16.74 5.42 -3.38
N LEU A 233 -16.42 6.65 -2.98
CA LEU A 233 -15.06 7.03 -2.56
C LEU A 233 -14.61 6.25 -1.32
N LEU A 234 -15.49 6.08 -0.33
CA LEU A 234 -15.22 5.25 0.85
C LEU A 234 -15.00 3.78 0.48
N LEU A 235 -15.84 3.22 -0.40
CA LEU A 235 -15.69 1.84 -0.87
C LEU A 235 -14.36 1.63 -1.60
N LEU A 236 -13.93 2.59 -2.41
CA LEU A 236 -12.64 2.56 -3.10
C LEU A 236 -11.47 2.67 -2.10
N LEU A 237 -11.56 3.53 -1.08
CA LEU A 237 -10.58 3.56 0.01
C LEU A 237 -10.51 2.21 0.74
N PHE A 238 -11.65 1.63 1.10
CA PHE A 238 -11.72 0.29 1.68
C PHE A 238 -11.15 -0.77 0.74
N SER A 239 -11.40 -0.67 -0.57
CA SER A 239 -10.86 -1.59 -1.57
C SER A 239 -9.33 -1.56 -1.61
N VAL A 240 -8.70 -0.37 -1.55
CA VAL A 240 -7.24 -0.24 -1.46
C VAL A 240 -6.72 -0.92 -0.17
N MET A 241 -7.42 -0.73 0.95
CA MET A 241 -7.03 -1.33 2.24
C MET A 241 -7.18 -2.86 2.24
N PHE A 242 -8.33 -3.38 1.83
CA PHE A 242 -8.58 -4.81 1.75
C PHE A 242 -7.72 -5.50 0.69
N GLY A 243 -7.48 -4.85 -0.45
CA GLY A 243 -6.60 -5.37 -1.51
C GLY A 243 -5.18 -5.60 -0.99
N LEU A 244 -4.66 -4.67 -0.18
CA LEU A 244 -3.37 -4.82 0.48
C LEU A 244 -3.36 -5.93 1.53
N LYS A 245 -4.38 -6.00 2.38
CA LYS A 245 -4.50 -7.03 3.40
C LYS A 245 -4.57 -8.44 2.80
N LEU A 246 -5.44 -8.64 1.81
CA LEU A 246 -5.56 -9.92 1.10
C LEU A 246 -4.26 -10.33 0.42
N PHE A 247 -3.51 -9.37 -0.12
CA PHE A 247 -2.21 -9.63 -0.72
C PHE A 247 -1.16 -10.07 0.30
N GLN A 248 -1.08 -9.38 1.45
CA GLN A 248 -0.20 -9.75 2.57
C GLN A 248 -0.52 -11.16 3.09
N ASP A 249 -1.81 -11.44 3.30
CA ASP A 249 -2.29 -12.73 3.77
C ASP A 249 -1.93 -13.86 2.77
N MET A 250 -2.04 -13.59 1.47
CA MET A 250 -1.63 -14.53 0.42
C MET A 250 -0.13 -14.85 0.47
N ILE A 251 0.75 -13.84 0.63
CA ILE A 251 2.20 -14.05 0.75
C ILE A 251 2.54 -14.84 2.01
N CYS A 252 1.96 -14.47 3.15
CA CYS A 252 2.17 -15.16 4.43
C CYS A 252 1.81 -16.64 4.31
N TRP A 253 0.65 -16.93 3.70
CA TRP A 253 0.19 -18.29 3.48
C TRP A 253 1.10 -19.07 2.53
N ASN A 254 1.57 -18.43 1.45
CA ASN A 254 2.48 -19.06 0.51
C ASN A 254 3.84 -19.40 1.15
N ARG A 255 4.34 -18.53 2.05
CA ARG A 255 5.57 -18.78 2.83
C ARG A 255 5.39 -19.94 3.80
N GLU A 256 4.25 -20.02 4.48
CA GLU A 256 3.94 -21.13 5.39
C GLU A 256 3.87 -22.45 4.61
N LYS A 257 3.21 -22.45 3.45
CA LYS A 257 3.12 -23.61 2.56
C LYS A 257 4.49 -24.04 2.02
N SER A 258 5.31 -23.10 1.55
CA SER A 258 6.66 -23.39 1.06
C SER A 258 7.59 -23.91 2.17
N SER A 259 7.47 -23.40 3.39
CA SER A 259 8.24 -23.89 4.55
C SER A 259 7.88 -25.33 4.90
N ARG A 260 6.58 -25.69 4.83
CA ARG A 260 6.13 -27.08 5.02
C ARG A 260 6.67 -28.01 3.94
N ILE A 261 6.65 -27.61 2.67
CA ILE A 261 7.17 -28.41 1.55
C ILE A 261 8.70 -28.63 1.65
N ILE A 262 9.47 -27.62 2.06
CA ILE A 262 10.93 -27.76 2.26
C ILE A 262 11.22 -28.70 3.45
N LEU A 263 10.46 -28.58 4.53
CA LEU A 263 10.59 -29.46 5.70
C LEU A 263 10.21 -30.91 5.35
N GLU A 264 9.15 -31.12 4.56
CA GLU A 264 8.76 -32.44 4.04
C GLU A 264 9.86 -33.05 3.16
N LYS A 265 10.50 -32.26 2.29
CA LYS A 265 11.64 -32.72 1.49
C LYS A 265 12.85 -33.08 2.34
N GLN A 266 13.12 -32.33 3.41
CA GLN A 266 14.19 -32.65 4.36
C GLN A 266 13.90 -33.92 5.16
N VAL A 267 12.66 -34.16 5.58
CA VAL A 267 12.25 -35.40 6.26
C VAL A 267 12.27 -36.60 5.30
N SER A 268 11.83 -36.41 4.06
CA SER A 268 11.90 -37.44 3.00
C SER A 268 13.35 -37.84 2.69
N SER A 269 14.27 -36.87 2.58
CA SER A 269 15.69 -37.19 2.38
C SER A 269 16.31 -37.86 3.61
N LEU A 270 15.81 -37.57 4.82
CA LEU A 270 16.26 -38.22 6.06
C LEU A 270 15.79 -39.68 6.14
N GLN A 271 14.57 -39.98 5.70
CA GLN A 271 14.06 -41.36 5.61
C GLN A 271 14.79 -42.19 4.54
N GLU A 272 15.12 -41.58 3.40
CA GLU A 272 15.89 -42.22 2.34
C GLU A 272 17.31 -42.58 2.81
N HIS A 273 17.94 -41.68 3.57
CA HIS A 273 19.27 -41.92 4.15
C HIS A 273 19.25 -42.99 5.26
N MET A 274 18.15 -43.12 6.03
CA MET A 274 17.96 -44.24 6.97
C MET A 274 17.80 -45.59 6.24
N GLY A 275 17.10 -45.62 5.10
CA GLY A 275 16.93 -46.83 4.28
C GLY A 275 18.21 -47.30 3.59
N GLU A 276 19.08 -46.37 3.18
CA GLU A 276 20.42 -46.70 2.68
C GLU A 276 21.35 -47.20 3.78
N MET A 277 21.30 -46.60 4.97
CA MET A 277 22.09 -47.06 6.13
C MET A 277 21.71 -48.49 6.55
N GLU A 278 20.42 -48.84 6.49
CA GLU A 278 19.92 -50.19 6.76
C GLU A 278 20.35 -51.21 5.69
N ARG A 279 20.36 -50.82 4.41
CA ARG A 279 20.91 -51.66 3.32
C ARG A 279 22.40 -51.89 3.44
N VAL A 280 23.20 -50.87 3.78
CA VAL A 280 24.66 -51.01 4.00
C VAL A 280 24.96 -51.90 5.21
N TYR A 281 24.20 -51.78 6.30
CA TYR A 281 24.34 -52.68 7.46
C TYR A 281 23.94 -54.14 7.14
N SER A 282 22.92 -54.35 6.31
CA SER A 282 22.55 -55.69 5.85
C SER A 282 23.61 -56.30 4.91
N GLY A 283 24.21 -55.49 4.02
CA GLY A 283 25.30 -55.89 3.12
C GLY A 283 26.59 -56.27 3.88
N ILE A 284 26.98 -55.50 4.90
CA ILE A 284 28.15 -55.81 5.74
C ILE A 284 27.92 -57.08 6.58
N ARG A 285 26.68 -57.34 7.02
CA ARG A 285 26.33 -58.58 7.75
C ARG A 285 26.33 -59.82 6.84
N GLY A 286 25.88 -59.68 5.59
CA GLY A 286 25.98 -60.71 4.55
C GLY A 286 27.42 -61.00 4.13
N MET A 287 28.21 -59.97 3.84
CA MET A 287 29.64 -60.12 3.52
C MET A 287 30.44 -60.76 4.66
N ARG A 288 30.14 -60.41 5.92
CA ARG A 288 30.77 -61.06 7.09
C ARG A 288 30.43 -62.55 7.17
N HIS A 289 29.23 -62.95 6.74
CA HIS A 289 28.84 -64.36 6.69
C HIS A 289 29.62 -65.10 5.60
N ASP A 290 29.75 -64.54 4.41
CA ASP A 290 30.49 -65.15 3.30
C ASP A 290 32.00 -65.21 3.57
N MET A 291 32.56 -64.21 4.26
CA MET A 291 33.94 -64.27 4.73
C MET A 291 34.17 -65.40 5.74
N LYS A 292 33.23 -65.62 6.68
CA LYS A 292 33.32 -66.77 7.61
C LYS A 292 33.26 -68.10 6.87
N ASN A 293 32.44 -68.19 5.83
CA ASN A 293 32.31 -69.41 5.02
C ASN A 293 33.55 -69.66 4.13
N THR A 294 34.19 -68.60 3.65
CA THR A 294 35.45 -68.71 2.90
C THR A 294 36.61 -69.09 3.82
N ILE A 295 36.64 -68.54 5.04
CA ILE A 295 37.65 -68.91 6.04
C ILE A 295 37.46 -70.37 6.49
N SER A 296 36.24 -70.88 6.68
CA SER A 296 36.04 -72.30 7.00
C SER A 296 36.47 -73.22 5.87
N LEU A 297 36.22 -72.84 4.60
CA LEU A 297 36.66 -73.57 3.41
C LEU A 297 38.17 -73.57 3.21
N ILE A 298 38.90 -72.55 3.68
CA ILE A 298 40.37 -72.47 3.60
C ILE A 298 41.06 -73.07 4.84
N MET A 299 40.47 -72.91 6.03
CA MET A 299 41.01 -73.43 7.28
C MET A 299 40.93 -74.96 7.35
N HIS A 300 39.88 -75.56 6.80
CA HIS A 300 39.67 -77.01 6.81
C HIS A 300 40.76 -77.80 6.04
N PRO A 301 41.24 -77.37 4.86
CA PRO A 301 42.41 -77.97 4.20
C PRO A 301 43.75 -77.72 4.90
N ILE A 302 43.95 -76.54 5.51
CA ILE A 302 45.24 -76.14 6.11
C ILE A 302 45.48 -76.88 7.45
N MET A 303 44.44 -77.08 8.27
CA MET A 303 44.55 -77.91 9.49
C MET A 303 44.78 -79.40 9.19
N ASN A 304 44.44 -79.89 7.99
CA ASN A 304 44.64 -81.27 7.55
C ASN A 304 45.89 -81.48 6.67
N GLY A 305 46.74 -80.46 6.49
CA GLY A 305 48.07 -80.61 5.91
C GLY A 305 48.14 -81.05 4.44
N ARG A 306 47.19 -80.65 3.57
CA ARG A 306 47.29 -80.91 2.11
C ARG A 306 47.45 -79.61 1.29
N PRO A 307 48.37 -79.55 0.30
CA PRO A 307 48.56 -78.35 -0.52
C PRO A 307 47.40 -78.11 -1.51
N PRO A 308 47.09 -76.85 -1.86
CA PRO A 308 45.96 -76.51 -2.72
C PRO A 308 46.24 -76.85 -4.18
N SER A 309 45.34 -77.62 -4.81
CA SER A 309 45.37 -77.87 -6.25
C SER A 309 44.65 -76.73 -6.99
N LEU A 310 45.41 -75.77 -7.49
CA LEU A 310 44.95 -74.76 -8.45
C LEU A 310 44.68 -75.45 -9.79
N ARG A 311 43.40 -75.67 -10.11
CA ARG A 311 42.96 -76.07 -11.46
C ARG A 311 42.39 -74.84 -12.16
N MET A 312 43.20 -74.24 -13.05
CA MET A 312 42.72 -73.25 -14.02
C MET A 312 41.72 -73.94 -14.96
N CYS A 313 40.48 -73.46 -14.99
CA CYS A 313 39.54 -73.72 -16.08
C CYS A 313 39.22 -72.38 -16.76
N TRP A 314 39.68 -72.24 -18.00
CA TRP A 314 39.11 -71.30 -18.97
C TRP A 314 37.79 -71.86 -19.50
N PRO A 315 36.80 -71.02 -19.84
CA PRO A 315 35.84 -71.36 -20.86
C PRO A 315 35.84 -70.33 -22.01
N GLY A 316 35.69 -70.86 -23.23
CA GLY A 316 35.33 -70.10 -24.42
C GLY A 316 33.83 -69.90 -24.56
#